data_AF-A0A348ANC2-F1
#
_entry.id   AF-A0A348ANC2-F1
#
_cell.length_a   1.000
_cell.length_b   1.000
_cell.length_c   1.000
_cell.angle_alpha   90.00
_cell.angle_beta   90.00
_cell.angle_gamma   90.00
#
_symmetry.space_group_name_H-M   'P 1'
#
loop_
_entity.id
_entity.type
_entity.pdbx_description
1 polymer ?
#
loop_
_entity_poly.entity_id
_entity_poly.type
_entity_poly.pdbx_seq_one_letter_code
_entity_poly.pdbx_strand_id
1 'polypeptide(L)' 'MYRLIVSELAHQDLDNIVSYIAIKLANPMAARDFLNEVDSCCYYEYSRLYNHLPITGDFFMPIFKG' A
#
# COMPACT_ATOMS: atom_id res chain seq x y z
N MET A 1 11.54 6.26 17.22
CA MET A 1 10.25 5.80 16.67
C MET A 1 10.29 6.07 15.17
N TYR A 2 10.39 5.03 14.34
CA TYR A 2 10.44 5.17 12.88
C TYR A 2 9.04 5.35 12.30
N ARG A 3 8.86 6.30 11.39
CA ARG A 3 7.61 6.54 10.69
C ARG A 3 7.76 6.06 9.25
N LEU A 4 6.86 5.19 8.80
CA LEU A 4 6.74 4.91 7.37
C LEU A 4 6.14 6.16 6.71
N ILE A 5 6.82 6.70 5.71
CA ILE A 5 6.37 7.86 4.95
C ILE A 5 6.37 7.44 3.49
N VAL A 6 5.20 7.48 2.88
CA VAL A 6 5.07 7.26 1.43
C VAL A 6 5.36 8.59 0.75
N SER A 7 6.34 8.61 -0.15
CA SER A 7 6.69 9.81 -0.91
C SER A 7 5.60 10.15 -1.92
N GLU A 8 5.60 11.39 -2.42
CA GLU A 8 4.70 11.80 -3.50
C GLU A 8 4.92 10.97 -4.77
N LEU A 9 6.19 10.70 -5.12
CA LEU A 9 6.53 9.83 -6.25
C LEU A 9 5.98 8.42 -6.08
N ALA A 10 6.08 7.85 -4.87
CA ALA A 10 5.52 6.52 -4.60
C ALA A 10 3.99 6.49 -4.69
N HIS A 11 3.29 7.58 -4.34
CA HIS A 11 1.84 7.68 -4.58
C HIS A 11 1.54 7.69 -6.07
N GLN A 12 2.26 8.49 -6.86
CA GLN A 12 2.09 8.56 -8.31
C GLN A 12 2.35 7.20 -8.97
N ASP A 13 3.37 6.48 -8.53
CA ASP A 13 3.67 5.13 -9.02
C ASP A 13 2.51 4.17 -8.72
N LEU A 14 1.97 4.18 -7.51
CA LEU A 14 0.83 3.34 -7.13
C LEU A 14 -0.43 3.68 -7.94
N ASP A 15 -0.76 4.96 -8.10
CA ASP A 15 -1.90 5.40 -8.90
C ASP A 15 -1.76 4.98 -10.37
N ASN A 16 -0.57 5.13 -10.95
CA ASN A 16 -0.30 4.72 -12.32
C ASN A 16 -0.44 3.21 -12.52
N ILE A 17 0.09 2.40 -11.59
CA ILE A 17 0.00 0.94 -11.65
C ILE A 17 -1.46 0.49 -11.49
N VAL A 18 -2.17 1.01 -10.49
CA VAL A 18 -3.58 0.68 -10.24
C VAL A 18 -4.45 1.07 -11.43
N SER A 19 -4.25 2.28 -11.97
CA SER A 19 -4.96 2.74 -13.16
C SER A 19 -4.69 1.84 -14.37
N TYR A 20 -3.44 1.42 -14.58
CA TYR A 20 -3.11 0.50 -15.66
C TYR A 20 -3.83 -0.85 -15.50
N ILE A 21 -3.77 -1.46 -14.32
CA ILE A 21 -4.38 -2.78 -14.09
C ILE A 21 -5.91 -2.69 -14.15
N ALA A 22 -6.51 -1.75 -13.43
CA ALA A 22 -7.96 -1.64 -13.31
C ALA A 22 -8.62 -1.15 -14.62
N ILE A 23 -8.00 -0.21 -15.33
CA ILE A 23 -8.59 0.45 -16.50
C ILE A 23 -8.04 -0.14 -17.80
N LYS A 24 -6.71 -0.14 -18.00
CA LYS A 24 -6.12 -0.57 -19.28
C LYS A 24 -6.22 -2.08 -19.48
N LEU A 25 -6.04 -2.86 -18.42
CA LEU A 25 -6.22 -4.31 -18.45
C LEU A 25 -7.64 -4.75 -18.06
N ALA A 26 -8.52 -3.82 -17.70
CA ALA A 26 -9.89 -4.08 -17.26
C ALA A 26 -9.98 -5.13 -16.13
N ASN A 27 -8.99 -5.19 -15.24
CA ASN A 27 -8.90 -6.19 -14.18
C ASN A 27 -8.88 -5.55 -12.78
N PRO A 28 -10.03 -5.04 -12.30
CA PRO A 28 -10.11 -4.39 -11.00
C PRO A 28 -9.83 -5.33 -9.82
N MET A 29 -10.07 -6.64 -9.97
CA MET A 29 -9.71 -7.62 -8.93
C MET A 29 -8.19 -7.72 -8.76
N ALA A 30 -7.45 -7.85 -9.86
CA ALA A 30 -5.98 -7.87 -9.80
C ALA A 30 -5.39 -6.56 -9.26
N ALA A 31 -6.01 -5.41 -9.53
CA ALA A 31 -5.58 -4.13 -8.97
C ALA A 31 -5.76 -4.09 -7.44
N ARG A 32 -6.87 -4.63 -6.93
CA ARG A 32 -7.11 -4.78 -5.49
C ARG A 32 -6.12 -5.74 -4.85
N ASP A 33 -5.89 -6.90 -5.47
CA ASP A 33 -4.96 -7.91 -4.95
C ASP A 33 -3.53 -7.35 -4.89
N PHE A 34 -3.12 -6.60 -5.91
CA PHE A 34 -1.85 -5.87 -5.90
C PHE A 34 -1.74 -4.90 -4.72
N LEU A 35 -2.76 -4.08 -4.46
CA LEU A 35 -2.74 -3.14 -3.33
C LEU A 35 -2.68 -3.85 -1.98
N ASN A 36 -3.39 -4.96 -1.80
CA ASN A 36 -3.35 -5.75 -0.57
C ASN A 36 -1.93 -6.29 -0.29
N GLU A 37 -1.24 -6.77 -1.33
CA GLU A 37 0.13 -7.28 -1.19
C GLU A 37 1.14 -6.16 -0.88
N VAL A 38 0.98 -4.99 -1.48
CA VAL A 38 1.82 -3.81 -1.15
C VAL A 38 1.62 -3.40 0.30
N ASP A 39 0.38 -3.33 0.79
CA ASP A 39 0.07 -3.00 2.19
C ASP A 39 0.70 -4.02 3.16
N SER A 40 0.52 -5.32 2.88
CA SER A 40 1.13 -6.42 3.65
C SER A 40 2.66 -6.30 3.72
N CYS A 41 3.31 -5.99 2.61
CA CYS A 41 4.76 -5.81 2.54
C CYS A 41 5.22 -4.61 3.40
N CYS A 42 4.54 -3.46 3.27
CA CYS A 42 4.83 -2.29 4.07
C CYS A 42 4.61 -2.52 5.57
N TYR A 43 3.52 -3.23 5.93
CA TYR A 43 3.24 -3.64 7.29
C TYR A 43 4.33 -4.56 7.85
N TYR A 44 4.78 -5.55 7.08
CA TYR A 44 5.86 -6.45 7.49
C TYR A 44 7.15 -5.69 7.77
N GLU A 45 7.57 -4.81 6.86
CA GLU A 45 8.77 -3.99 7.05
C GLU A 45 8.66 -3.08 8.26
N TYR A 46 7.49 -2.47 8.46
CA TYR A 46 7.22 -1.67 9.65
C TYR A 46 7.28 -2.52 10.94
N SER A 47 6.59 -3.66 10.99
CA SER A 47 6.60 -4.58 12.15
C SER A 47 8.01 -5.09 12.48
N ARG A 48 8.82 -5.38 11.46
CA ARG A 48 10.21 -5.82 11.61
C ARG A 48 11.08 -4.76 12.29
N LEU A 49 10.85 -3.48 11.99
CA LEU A 49 11.55 -2.37 12.64
C LEU A 49 11.13 -2.15 14.12
N TYR A 50 10.00 -2.74 14.57
CA TYR A 50 9.44 -2.58 15.91
C TYR A 50 9.49 -3.84 16.78
N ASN A 51 10.33 -4.82 16.45
CA ASN A 51 10.48 -6.09 17.21
C ASN A 51 9.14 -6.82 17.42
N HIS A 52 8.27 -6.88 16.40
CA HIS A 52 7.04 -7.69 16.41
C HIS A 52 6.01 -7.33 17.49
N LEU A 53 5.91 -6.06 17.90
CA LEU A 53 4.72 -5.59 18.62
C LEU A 53 3.50 -5.68 17.70
N PRO A 54 2.31 -6.13 18.18
CA PRO A 54 1.10 -6.20 17.36
C PRO A 54 0.63 -4.79 17.07
N ILE A 55 0.77 -4.36 15.82
CA ILE A 55 0.37 -3.02 15.38
C ILE A 55 -0.96 -3.19 14.67
N THR A 56 -2.05 -3.03 15.42
CA THR A 56 -3.39 -3.02 14.82
C THR A 56 -3.57 -1.68 14.11
N GLY A 57 -3.78 -1.71 12.79
CA GLY A 57 -4.26 -0.52 12.08
C GLY A 57 -3.94 -0.57 10.59
N ASP A 58 -5.01 -0.60 9.80
CA ASP A 58 -5.04 -0.49 8.34
C ASP A 58 -4.04 0.58 7.85
N PHE A 59 -2.87 0.16 7.39
CA PHE A 59 -1.78 1.06 7.03
C PHE A 59 -2.13 1.91 5.80
N PHE A 60 -3.01 1.40 4.94
CA PHE A 60 -3.39 2.04 3.68
C PHE A 60 -4.74 2.79 3.70
N MET A 61 -5.49 2.79 4.81
CA MET A 61 -6.80 3.44 4.81
C MET A 61 -6.81 4.97 4.65
N PRO A 62 -5.75 5.75 5.00
CA PRO A 62 -5.73 7.17 4.70
C PRO A 62 -5.15 7.52 3.32
N ILE A 63 -4.58 6.57 2.56
CA ILE A 63 -3.92 6.87 1.26
C ILE A 63 -4.94 7.05 0.12
N PHE A 64 -6.11 6.39 0.20
CA PHE A 64 -7.16 6.46 -0.84
C PHE A 64 -8.42 7.23 -0.43
N LYS A 65 -8.40 7.95 0.69
CA LYS A 65 -9.46 8.90 1.03
C LYS A 65 -9.08 10.24 0.39
N GLY A 66 -9.59 10.47 -0.82
CA GLY A 66 -9.46 11.75 -1.53
C GLY A 66 -9.94 12.96 -0.74
#